data_AF-A0A199VZM7-F1
#
_entry.id   AF-A0A199VZM7-F1
#
_cell.length_a   1.000
_cell.length_b   1.000
_cell.length_c   1.000
_cell.angle_alpha   90.00
_cell.angle_beta   90.00
_cell.angle_gamma   90.00
#
_symmetry.space_group_name_H-M   'P 1'
#
loop_
_entity.id
_entity.type
_entity.pdbx_description
1 polymer ?
#
loop_
_entity_poly.entity_id
_entity_poly.type
_entity_poly.pdbx_seq_one_letter_code
_entity_poly.pdbx_strand_id
1 'polypeptide(L)'
;TVHHNDYQNDPYAREFGIKISDKLSLVEARVLPAPKLKYHDTGKEKYCSPRTGQWNMMNKKMVNGGKVNNWRCINFSRKVQESMEFFRTPVLPPYSAQADQVKQALSACFRESMRILQPQQRELDLLIVILPENNGSLYGDLKRICETDLGLVSQCCLTKHVFRRNTQYLANVALKINVKVGGRNTVLVDALLRRIPLVTDTDTPTIIFGADVTHPPPGEDKSPSIAAVVASQDWPEVTKYAGLVCAQAHRQELIEDLYKEWKDPQGRKTSGGMIQELLRSFNTATGRQPGRIIFYRDGVSEGQFYQVVFSELKAIKDACSSLHPDYNPLLTFIVVQKRHHTRLFAHNYNDRSSVDRSGNIRPGTVVDSTICHPTEFDFYLCSHAGIKGTSRPAHYHVLWDENKFTADELQSLTNNLCYTYARCTQSVSIVPPAYYAHLAALGLDFIWSLSHRW
;
A
#
# COMPACT_ATOMS: atom_id res chain seq x y z
N THR A 1 14.94 -15.61 -29.13
CA THR A 1 13.79 -16.51 -28.91
C THR A 1 13.03 -16.77 -30.19
N VAL A 2 12.58 -15.77 -30.96
CA VAL A 2 11.90 -16.00 -32.26
C VAL A 2 12.78 -16.77 -33.25
N HIS A 3 14.03 -16.33 -33.49
CA HIS A 3 14.97 -17.08 -34.33
C HIS A 3 15.37 -18.45 -33.76
N HIS A 4 15.33 -18.62 -32.43
CA HIS A 4 15.71 -19.88 -31.80
C HIS A 4 14.59 -20.92 -31.89
N ASN A 5 13.34 -20.47 -31.79
CA ASN A 5 12.16 -21.33 -31.87
C ASN A 5 11.69 -21.54 -33.32
N ASP A 6 12.30 -20.84 -34.28
CA ASP A 6 12.10 -21.00 -35.72
C ASP A 6 10.62 -21.09 -36.15
N TYR A 7 9.79 -20.18 -35.62
CA TYR A 7 8.34 -20.19 -35.85
C TYR A 7 7.94 -20.08 -37.33
N GLN A 8 8.81 -19.56 -38.19
CA GLN A 8 8.57 -19.52 -39.64
C GLN A 8 8.58 -20.93 -40.25
N ASN A 9 9.33 -21.84 -39.66
CA ASN A 9 9.40 -23.22 -40.08
C ASN A 9 8.47 -24.16 -39.30
N ASP A 10 7.70 -23.65 -38.34
CA ASP A 10 6.70 -24.44 -37.65
C ASP A 10 5.61 -24.91 -38.65
N PRO A 11 5.37 -26.24 -38.78
CA PRO A 11 4.44 -26.78 -39.76
C PRO A 11 3.00 -26.34 -39.48
N TYR A 12 2.63 -26.17 -38.21
CA TYR A 12 1.29 -25.71 -37.84
C TYR A 12 1.14 -24.21 -38.12
N ALA A 13 2.13 -23.38 -37.76
CA ALA A 13 2.05 -21.94 -38.07
C ALA A 13 1.89 -21.68 -39.58
N ARG A 14 2.58 -22.47 -40.41
CA ARG A 14 2.48 -22.41 -41.87
C ARG A 14 1.11 -22.84 -42.39
N GLU A 15 0.56 -23.95 -41.88
CA GLU A 15 -0.77 -24.44 -42.25
C GLU A 15 -1.86 -23.38 -42.00
N PHE A 16 -1.77 -22.67 -40.86
CA PHE A 16 -2.72 -21.61 -40.50
C PHE A 16 -2.37 -20.22 -41.09
N GLY A 17 -1.33 -20.12 -41.93
CA GLY A 17 -0.91 -18.85 -42.55
C GLY A 17 -0.37 -17.79 -41.56
N ILE A 18 0.01 -18.20 -40.35
CA ILE A 18 0.49 -17.32 -39.29
C ILE A 18 1.95 -16.90 -39.58
N LYS A 19 2.21 -15.60 -39.55
CA LYS A 19 3.56 -15.02 -39.69
C LYS A 19 3.92 -14.25 -38.42
N ILE A 20 5.07 -14.58 -37.83
CA ILE A 20 5.56 -13.95 -36.61
C ILE A 20 6.76 -13.05 -36.96
N SER A 21 6.68 -11.78 -36.57
CA SER A 21 7.77 -10.81 -36.70
C SER A 21 8.95 -11.18 -35.79
N ASP A 22 10.17 -11.00 -36.28
CA ASP A 22 11.41 -11.13 -35.51
C ASP A 22 11.76 -9.84 -34.74
N LYS A 23 11.12 -8.73 -35.07
CA LYS A 23 11.26 -7.43 -34.41
C LYS A 23 10.23 -7.26 -33.31
N LEU A 24 10.65 -6.62 -32.22
CA LEU A 24 9.75 -6.15 -31.17
C LEU A 24 8.78 -5.10 -31.73
N SER A 25 7.54 -5.14 -31.25
CA SER A 25 6.54 -4.12 -31.56
C SER A 25 6.98 -2.75 -31.07
N LEU A 26 6.90 -1.74 -31.95
CA LEU A 26 7.09 -0.35 -31.59
C LEU A 26 5.76 0.19 -31.05
N VAL A 27 5.82 0.90 -29.93
CA VAL A 27 4.66 1.49 -29.27
C VAL A 27 4.95 2.95 -28.95
N GLU A 28 3.94 3.79 -29.11
CA GLU A 28 4.02 5.16 -28.62
C GLU A 28 3.78 5.18 -27.10
N ALA A 29 4.57 6.00 -26.41
CA ALA A 29 4.51 6.12 -24.97
C ALA A 29 4.59 7.60 -24.57
N ARG A 30 3.89 7.94 -23.49
CA ARG A 30 3.95 9.28 -22.88
C ARG A 30 4.67 9.19 -21.55
N VAL A 31 5.38 10.24 -21.13
CA VAL A 31 5.99 10.29 -19.80
C VAL A 31 5.27 11.34 -18.97
N LEU A 32 4.43 10.88 -18.04
CA LEU A 32 3.72 11.75 -17.12
C LEU A 32 4.69 12.51 -16.21
N PRO A 33 4.43 13.80 -15.92
CA PRO A 33 5.25 14.55 -15.00
C PRO A 33 5.14 13.99 -13.57
N ALA A 34 6.24 14.03 -12.83
CA ALA A 34 6.19 13.74 -11.39
C ALA A 34 5.41 14.84 -10.65
N PRO A 35 4.54 14.49 -9.70
CA PRO A 35 3.80 15.49 -8.93
C PRO A 35 4.73 16.29 -8.03
N LYS A 36 4.31 17.51 -7.69
CA LYS A 36 4.99 18.32 -6.68
C LYS A 36 4.52 17.91 -5.29
N LEU A 37 5.47 17.68 -4.38
CA LEU A 37 5.21 17.26 -3.00
C LEU A 37 5.35 18.45 -2.04
N LYS A 38 4.44 18.54 -1.07
CA LYS A 38 4.48 19.50 0.03
C LYS A 38 5.05 18.84 1.29
N TYR A 39 5.94 19.57 1.95
CA TYR A 39 6.49 19.32 3.28
C TYR A 39 6.13 20.49 4.22
N HIS A 40 6.49 20.41 5.50
CA HIS A 40 6.15 21.43 6.50
C HIS A 40 6.80 22.80 6.21
N ASP A 41 6.09 23.88 6.53
CA ASP A 41 6.50 25.27 6.20
C ASP A 41 7.72 25.77 6.97
N THR A 42 8.06 25.16 8.09
CA THR A 42 9.28 25.47 8.88
C THR A 42 10.50 24.64 8.47
N GLY A 43 10.37 23.81 7.42
CA GLY A 43 11.51 23.18 6.75
C GLY A 43 12.24 24.20 5.87
N LYS A 44 13.54 23.98 5.62
CA LYS A 44 14.29 24.79 4.66
C LYS A 44 13.76 24.59 3.24
N GLU A 45 13.37 23.36 2.92
CA GLU A 45 12.69 23.00 1.68
C GLU A 45 11.25 22.59 1.97
N LYS A 46 10.30 23.42 1.51
CA LYS A 46 8.86 23.23 1.72
C LYS A 46 8.19 22.44 0.59
N TYR A 47 8.79 22.48 -0.58
CA TYR A 47 8.32 21.81 -1.78
C TYR A 47 9.41 20.91 -2.33
N CYS A 48 9.02 19.76 -2.86
CA CYS A 48 9.93 18.84 -3.51
C CYS A 48 9.37 18.44 -4.87
N SER A 49 10.18 18.56 -5.91
CA SER A 49 9.90 17.98 -7.22
C SER A 49 10.77 16.73 -7.36
N PRO A 50 10.19 15.52 -7.27
CA PRO A 50 10.92 14.28 -7.46
C PRO A 50 11.69 14.26 -8.78
N ARG A 51 12.90 13.71 -8.78
CA ARG A 51 13.71 13.55 -9.99
C ARG A 51 13.84 12.08 -10.30
N THR A 52 13.36 11.68 -11.48
CA THR A 52 13.38 10.28 -11.92
C THR A 52 12.83 9.35 -10.84
N GLY A 53 11.64 9.68 -10.31
CA GLY A 53 10.94 8.86 -9.31
C GLY A 53 11.60 8.82 -7.92
N GLN A 54 12.59 9.66 -7.62
CA GLN A 54 13.30 9.63 -6.33
C GLN A 54 13.47 11.03 -5.74
N TRP A 55 13.49 11.10 -4.40
CA TRP A 55 13.86 12.29 -3.62
C TRP A 55 14.42 11.86 -2.25
N ASN A 56 14.72 12.82 -1.38
CA ASN A 56 15.21 12.55 -0.02
C ASN A 56 14.64 13.55 0.98
N MET A 57 14.86 13.26 2.28
CA MET A 57 14.40 14.08 3.40
C MET A 57 15.35 15.21 3.80
N MET A 58 16.48 15.41 3.10
CA MET A 58 17.41 16.49 3.44
C MET A 58 16.70 17.85 3.34
N ASN A 59 16.95 18.73 4.31
CA ASN A 59 16.37 20.06 4.43
C ASN A 59 14.84 20.12 4.60
N LYS A 60 14.16 18.98 4.71
CA LYS A 60 12.70 18.87 4.78
C LYS A 60 12.25 18.47 6.18
N LYS A 61 11.04 18.87 6.52
CA LYS A 61 10.33 18.43 7.73
C LYS A 61 9.00 17.81 7.31
N MET A 62 8.66 16.66 7.88
CA MET A 62 7.40 15.96 7.60
C MET A 62 6.20 16.91 7.82
N VAL A 63 5.16 16.80 6.98
CA VAL A 63 4.00 17.71 6.98
C VAL A 63 3.38 17.86 8.36
N ASN A 64 3.22 16.77 9.10
CA ASN A 64 2.95 16.82 10.53
C ASN A 64 3.52 15.57 11.21
N GLY A 65 4.17 15.82 12.35
CA GLY A 65 4.71 14.76 13.19
C GLY A 65 3.62 14.14 14.06
N GLY A 66 3.47 12.82 14.02
CA GLY A 66 2.81 12.09 15.11
C GLY A 66 3.60 12.28 16.40
N LYS A 67 2.90 12.41 17.52
CA LYS A 67 3.55 12.65 18.83
C LYS A 67 3.83 11.31 19.50
N VAL A 68 5.10 11.07 19.81
CA VAL A 68 5.54 9.94 20.64
C VAL A 68 6.06 10.53 21.95
N ASN A 69 5.25 10.48 22.99
CA ASN A 69 5.61 10.99 24.31
C ASN A 69 6.23 9.87 25.15
N ASN A 70 5.58 8.70 25.16
CA ASN A 70 5.96 7.56 25.97
C ASN A 70 6.33 6.40 25.05
N TRP A 71 7.56 5.93 25.15
CA TRP A 71 8.02 4.81 24.33
C TRP A 71 8.96 3.91 25.13
N ARG A 72 9.10 2.66 24.68
CA ARG A 72 9.98 1.66 25.31
C ARG A 72 10.77 0.90 24.24
N CYS A 73 11.90 0.33 24.66
CA CYS A 73 12.72 -0.56 23.83
C CYS A 73 12.73 -1.97 24.41
N ILE A 74 12.59 -2.97 23.53
CA ILE A 74 12.87 -4.37 23.84
C ILE A 74 13.89 -4.93 22.85
N ASN A 75 14.86 -5.68 23.36
CA ASN A 75 15.93 -6.27 22.58
C ASN A 75 15.88 -7.81 22.66
N PHE A 76 15.65 -8.46 21.52
CA PHE A 76 15.69 -9.92 21.38
C PHE A 76 17.05 -10.42 20.86
N SER A 77 18.01 -9.53 20.62
CA SER A 77 19.31 -9.87 20.06
C SER A 77 20.39 -9.93 21.14
N ARG A 78 20.99 -11.12 21.31
CA ARG A 78 22.13 -11.37 22.22
C ARG A 78 23.38 -10.54 21.88
N LYS A 79 23.51 -10.08 20.63
CA LYS A 79 24.67 -9.30 20.14
C LYS A 79 24.69 -7.85 20.63
N VAL A 80 23.55 -7.33 21.11
CA VAL A 80 23.46 -5.95 21.59
C VAL A 80 23.54 -6.00 23.12
N GLN A 81 24.77 -5.95 23.64
CA GLN A 81 25.06 -5.92 25.09
C GLN A 81 25.49 -4.53 25.58
N GLU A 82 25.91 -3.64 24.67
CA GLU A 82 26.26 -2.25 25.00
C GLU A 82 25.02 -1.40 25.31
N SER A 83 25.21 -0.35 26.11
CA SER A 83 24.19 0.64 26.42
C SER A 83 23.68 1.29 25.13
N MET A 84 22.49 0.90 24.69
CA MET A 84 21.79 1.58 23.61
C MET A 84 21.54 3.03 24.03
N GLU A 85 22.25 3.96 23.39
CA GLU A 85 22.09 5.39 23.64
C GLU A 85 20.93 5.93 22.78
N PHE A 86 19.89 6.44 23.44
CA PHE A 86 18.73 7.04 22.80
C PHE A 86 18.70 8.54 23.08
N PHE A 87 18.31 9.34 22.08
CA PHE A 87 18.28 10.80 22.20
C PHE A 87 17.23 11.30 23.23
N ARG A 88 16.15 10.55 23.44
CA ARG A 88 15.18 10.77 24.52
C ARG A 88 15.18 9.58 25.45
N THR A 89 14.87 9.79 26.72
CA THR A 89 14.78 8.68 27.69
C THR A 89 13.50 7.87 27.45
N PRO A 90 13.58 6.53 27.34
CA PRO A 90 12.40 5.67 27.33
C PRO A 90 11.71 5.67 28.70
N VAL A 91 10.45 5.19 28.76
CA VAL A 91 9.67 5.07 30.01
C VAL A 91 10.40 4.25 31.06
N LEU A 92 11.06 3.18 30.63
CA LEU A 92 11.91 2.31 31.42
C LEU A 92 13.15 1.94 30.60
N PRO A 93 14.27 1.58 31.24
CA PRO A 93 15.46 1.09 30.53
C PRO A 93 15.14 -0.03 29.54
N PRO A 94 15.90 -0.16 28.44
CA PRO A 94 15.71 -1.23 27.47
C PRO A 94 15.70 -2.60 28.14
N TYR A 95 14.71 -3.42 27.80
CA TYR A 95 14.56 -4.77 28.33
C TYR A 95 15.11 -5.80 27.34
N SER A 96 15.94 -6.72 27.82
CA SER A 96 16.51 -7.79 26.99
C SER A 96 15.79 -9.10 27.27
N ALA A 97 15.38 -9.80 26.22
CA ALA A 97 14.66 -11.07 26.32
C ALA A 97 15.14 -12.07 25.26
N GLN A 98 14.87 -13.35 25.48
CA GLN A 98 15.12 -14.40 24.49
C GLN A 98 13.92 -14.53 23.53
N ALA A 99 14.18 -14.97 22.30
CA ALA A 99 13.17 -15.03 21.24
C ALA A 99 12.02 -16.00 21.55
N ASP A 100 12.30 -17.10 22.25
CA ASP A 100 11.34 -18.11 22.73
C ASP A 100 10.36 -17.56 23.79
N GLN A 101 10.72 -16.47 24.46
CA GLN A 101 9.91 -15.84 25.50
C GLN A 101 9.11 -14.62 24.99
N VAL A 102 8.94 -14.46 23.67
CA VAL A 102 8.33 -13.26 23.05
C VAL A 102 7.03 -12.81 23.72
N LYS A 103 6.09 -13.74 23.98
CA LYS A 103 4.80 -13.40 24.60
C LYS A 103 4.95 -12.89 26.03
N GLN A 104 5.72 -13.59 26.85
CA GLN A 104 5.95 -13.23 28.25
C GLN A 104 6.69 -11.89 28.33
N ALA A 105 7.70 -11.71 27.48
CA ALA A 105 8.52 -10.52 27.40
C ALA A 105 7.71 -9.27 26.98
N LEU A 106 6.87 -9.39 25.95
CA LEU A 106 5.99 -8.30 25.50
C LEU A 106 4.94 -7.94 26.56
N SER A 107 4.27 -8.93 27.14
CA SER A 107 3.27 -8.69 28.19
C SER A 107 3.87 -8.07 29.45
N ALA A 108 5.06 -8.52 29.88
CA ALA A 108 5.78 -7.93 31.01
C ALA A 108 6.20 -6.49 30.71
N CYS A 109 6.79 -6.26 29.53
CA CYS A 109 7.20 -4.95 29.05
C CYS A 109 6.02 -3.96 29.02
N PHE A 110 4.87 -4.36 28.48
CA PHE A 110 3.68 -3.53 28.43
C PHE A 110 3.13 -3.25 29.83
N ARG A 111 2.95 -4.29 30.66
CA ARG A 111 2.40 -4.16 32.02
C ARG A 111 3.22 -3.24 32.91
N GLU A 112 4.54 -3.38 32.90
CA GLU A 112 5.44 -2.52 33.67
C GLU A 112 5.41 -1.06 33.22
N SER A 113 5.34 -0.82 31.91
CA SER A 113 5.19 0.53 31.36
C SER A 113 3.85 1.13 31.77
N MET A 114 2.76 0.39 31.64
CA MET A 114 1.44 0.85 32.02
C MET A 114 1.31 1.10 33.53
N ARG A 115 2.02 0.36 34.39
CA ARG A 115 2.05 0.63 35.84
C ARG A 115 2.55 2.04 36.18
N ILE A 116 3.45 2.60 35.38
CA ILE A 116 3.99 3.95 35.57
C ILE A 116 3.09 5.01 34.91
N LEU A 117 2.53 4.68 33.74
CA LEU A 117 1.80 5.62 32.89
C LEU A 117 0.32 5.74 33.26
N GLN A 118 -0.34 4.66 33.63
CA GLN A 118 -1.77 4.62 33.93
C GLN A 118 -2.17 5.54 35.11
N PRO A 119 -1.40 5.63 36.23
CA PRO A 119 -1.69 6.61 37.28
C PRO A 119 -1.66 8.07 36.80
N GLN A 120 -0.98 8.35 35.69
CA GLN A 120 -0.90 9.67 35.07
C GLN A 120 -1.89 9.84 33.90
N GLN A 121 -2.82 8.90 33.71
CA GLN A 121 -3.72 8.82 32.55
C GLN A 121 -2.97 8.88 31.21
N ARG A 122 -1.79 8.25 31.18
CA ARG A 122 -0.93 8.16 29.99
C ARG A 122 -0.85 6.73 29.53
N GLU A 123 -0.45 6.58 28.27
CA GLU A 123 -0.26 5.28 27.63
C GLU A 123 1.06 5.18 26.90
N LEU A 124 1.44 3.95 26.56
CA LEU A 124 2.63 3.67 25.79
C LEU A 124 2.34 3.86 24.29
N ASP A 125 2.97 4.87 23.68
CA ASP A 125 2.72 5.26 22.29
C ASP A 125 3.49 4.40 21.27
N LEU A 126 4.66 3.89 21.66
CA LEU A 126 5.56 3.16 20.74
C LEU A 126 6.45 2.14 21.45
N LEU A 127 6.55 0.95 20.87
CA LEU A 127 7.57 -0.05 21.20
C LEU A 127 8.60 -0.18 20.08
N ILE A 128 9.86 0.17 20.37
CA ILE A 128 10.98 -0.14 19.49
C ILE A 128 11.49 -1.54 19.82
N VAL A 129 11.62 -2.38 18.81
CA VAL A 129 12.04 -3.77 18.98
C VAL A 129 13.31 -4.05 18.19
N ILE A 130 14.36 -4.52 18.85
CA ILE A 130 15.58 -4.97 18.18
C ILE A 130 15.50 -6.48 17.95
N LEU A 131 15.59 -6.88 16.69
CA LEU A 131 15.49 -8.27 16.25
C LEU A 131 16.85 -8.80 15.76
N PRO A 132 17.18 -10.09 16.04
CA PRO A 132 18.31 -10.75 15.40
C PRO A 132 18.11 -10.85 13.88
N GLU A 133 19.19 -11.12 13.15
CA GLU A 133 19.13 -11.27 11.68
C GLU A 133 18.33 -12.49 11.25
N ASN A 134 18.49 -13.62 11.96
CA ASN A 134 17.63 -14.77 11.81
C ASN A 134 16.53 -14.68 12.88
N ASN A 135 15.33 -14.33 12.45
CA ASN A 135 14.20 -14.05 13.34
C ASN A 135 13.01 -14.99 13.14
N GLY A 136 13.11 -16.06 12.32
CA GLY A 136 12.11 -17.13 12.22
C GLY A 136 10.66 -16.67 12.36
N SER A 137 9.92 -17.26 13.32
CA SER A 137 8.55 -16.85 13.66
C SER A 137 8.47 -15.60 14.56
N LEU A 138 9.59 -15.16 15.16
CA LEU A 138 9.62 -14.08 16.17
C LEU A 138 8.98 -12.78 15.64
N TYR A 139 9.26 -12.41 14.38
CA TYR A 139 8.66 -11.21 13.79
C TYR A 139 7.14 -11.32 13.73
N GLY A 140 6.63 -12.46 13.23
CA GLY A 140 5.20 -12.70 13.10
C GLY A 140 4.49 -12.78 14.45
N ASP A 141 5.05 -13.52 15.41
CA ASP A 141 4.49 -13.63 16.76
C ASP A 141 4.46 -12.27 17.47
N LEU A 142 5.56 -11.51 17.40
CA LEU A 142 5.61 -10.18 17.97
C LEU A 142 4.55 -9.26 17.37
N LYS A 143 4.40 -9.29 16.04
CA LYS A 143 3.45 -8.45 15.34
C LYS A 143 2.02 -8.76 15.72
N ARG A 144 1.66 -10.05 15.67
CA ARG A 144 0.37 -10.55 16.15
C ARG A 144 0.09 -10.08 17.57
N ILE A 145 0.96 -10.37 18.54
CA ILE A 145 0.73 -10.05 19.95
C ILE A 145 0.59 -8.53 20.18
N CYS A 146 1.46 -7.72 19.59
CA CYS A 146 1.38 -6.27 19.73
C CYS A 146 0.06 -5.73 19.15
N GLU A 147 -0.39 -6.23 18.01
CA GLU A 147 -1.51 -5.65 17.26
C GLU A 147 -2.88 -6.24 17.67
N THR A 148 -2.93 -7.49 18.16
CA THR A 148 -4.17 -8.14 18.63
C THR A 148 -4.34 -8.08 20.14
N ASP A 149 -3.33 -8.49 20.90
CA ASP A 149 -3.47 -8.73 22.34
C ASP A 149 -3.22 -7.44 23.15
N LEU A 150 -2.31 -6.58 22.68
CA LEU A 150 -1.85 -5.40 23.42
C LEU A 150 -2.31 -4.06 22.84
N GLY A 151 -2.73 -4.01 21.57
CA GLY A 151 -3.07 -2.77 20.88
C GLY A 151 -1.91 -1.76 20.79
N LEU A 152 -0.67 -2.24 20.70
CA LEU A 152 0.56 -1.45 20.81
C LEU A 152 1.25 -1.25 19.47
N VAL A 153 1.52 0.01 19.12
CA VAL A 153 2.30 0.34 17.93
C VAL A 153 3.76 -0.10 18.11
N SER A 154 4.25 -0.94 17.19
CA SER A 154 5.61 -1.49 17.23
C SER A 154 6.46 -1.16 15.99
N GLN A 155 7.74 -0.84 16.20
CA GLN A 155 8.74 -0.65 15.15
C GLN A 155 9.95 -1.56 15.36
N CYS A 156 10.07 -2.58 14.51
CA CYS A 156 11.19 -3.52 14.53
C CYS A 156 12.40 -3.00 13.74
N CYS A 157 13.60 -3.24 14.27
CA CYS A 157 14.88 -2.93 13.64
C CYS A 157 15.79 -4.16 13.74
N LEU A 158 16.42 -4.56 12.62
CA LEU A 158 17.41 -5.63 12.67
C LEU A 158 18.71 -5.12 13.30
N THR A 159 19.34 -5.96 14.10
CA THR A 159 20.58 -5.66 14.82
C THR A 159 21.68 -5.04 13.94
N LYS A 160 21.87 -5.55 12.71
CA LYS A 160 22.88 -5.01 11.76
C LYS A 160 22.72 -3.52 11.44
N HIS A 161 21.50 -2.98 11.54
CA HIS A 161 21.22 -1.58 11.27
C HIS A 161 21.38 -0.68 12.49
N VAL A 162 21.32 -1.26 13.70
CA VAL A 162 21.55 -0.53 14.95
C VAL A 162 23.02 -0.10 15.04
N PHE A 163 23.95 -1.00 14.69
CA PHE A 163 25.39 -0.72 14.76
C PHE A 163 25.91 0.23 13.68
N ARG A 164 25.38 0.13 12.45
CA ARG A 164 25.90 0.90 11.30
C ARG A 164 25.46 2.37 11.25
N ARG A 165 24.58 2.83 12.16
CA ARG A 165 24.08 4.23 12.30
C ARG A 165 23.91 5.00 10.97
N ASN A 166 23.35 4.34 9.94
CA ASN A 166 23.19 4.95 8.63
C ASN A 166 22.04 5.96 8.63
N THR A 167 22.33 7.23 8.35
CA THR A 167 21.36 8.33 8.38
C THR A 167 20.17 8.11 7.45
N GLN A 168 20.39 7.55 6.25
CA GLN A 168 19.31 7.25 5.30
C GLN A 168 18.40 6.14 5.82
N TYR A 169 18.96 5.12 6.47
CA TYR A 169 18.17 4.07 7.12
C TYR A 169 17.32 4.65 8.25
N LEU A 170 17.93 5.46 9.14
CA LEU A 170 17.21 6.10 10.25
C LEU A 170 16.11 7.04 9.77
N ALA A 171 16.35 7.79 8.68
CA ALA A 171 15.31 8.61 8.05
C ALA A 171 14.12 7.77 7.57
N ASN A 172 14.38 6.62 6.93
CA ASN A 172 13.31 5.71 6.50
C ASN A 172 12.57 5.07 7.68
N VAL A 173 13.27 4.75 8.77
CA VAL A 173 12.62 4.29 10.02
C VAL A 173 11.75 5.40 10.62
N ALA A 174 12.21 6.64 10.64
CA ALA A 174 11.44 7.78 11.11
C ALA A 174 10.17 8.01 10.26
N LEU A 175 10.27 7.87 8.93
CA LEU A 175 9.09 7.92 8.04
C LEU A 175 8.04 6.87 8.42
N LYS A 176 8.49 5.64 8.72
CA LYS A 176 7.60 4.54 9.16
C LYS A 176 6.97 4.80 10.53
N ILE A 177 7.76 5.27 11.49
CA ILE A 177 7.24 5.60 12.83
C ILE A 177 6.19 6.70 12.73
N ASN A 178 6.49 7.78 11.99
CA ASN A 178 5.60 8.92 11.89
C ASN A 178 4.18 8.55 11.43
N VAL A 179 4.07 7.71 10.39
CA VAL A 179 2.75 7.27 9.92
C VAL A 179 2.04 6.30 10.86
N LYS A 180 2.79 5.44 11.55
CA LYS A 180 2.22 4.51 12.55
C LYS A 180 1.62 5.24 13.75
N VAL A 181 2.13 6.42 14.08
CA VAL A 181 1.60 7.27 15.16
C VAL A 181 0.73 8.42 14.63
N GLY A 182 0.17 8.26 13.43
CA GLY A 182 -0.86 9.13 12.86
C GLY A 182 -0.39 10.42 12.19
N GLY A 183 0.94 10.61 12.04
CA GLY A 183 1.54 11.72 11.30
C GLY A 183 1.49 11.53 9.78
N ARG A 184 1.71 12.61 9.03
CA ARG A 184 1.83 12.58 7.56
C ARG A 184 3.22 13.03 7.14
N ASN A 185 3.85 12.23 6.28
CA ASN A 185 5.20 12.52 5.81
C ASN A 185 5.20 13.61 4.74
N THR A 186 4.33 13.44 3.74
CA THR A 186 4.21 14.27 2.54
C THR A 186 2.77 14.35 2.08
N VAL A 187 2.43 15.41 1.37
CA VAL A 187 1.13 15.59 0.70
C VAL A 187 1.37 16.02 -0.74
N LEU A 188 0.50 15.65 -1.67
CA LEU A 188 0.51 16.18 -3.04
C LEU A 188 0.11 17.66 -3.03
N VAL A 189 0.88 18.53 -3.68
CA VAL A 189 0.53 19.96 -3.77
C VAL A 189 -0.83 20.13 -4.44
N ASP A 190 -1.12 19.34 -5.48
CA ASP A 190 -2.40 19.41 -6.18
C ASP A 190 -3.59 18.96 -5.32
N ALA A 191 -3.36 18.11 -4.31
CA ALA A 191 -4.42 17.76 -3.36
C ALA A 191 -4.79 18.95 -2.47
N LEU A 192 -3.80 19.71 -2.00
CA LEU A 192 -4.01 20.92 -1.20
C LEU A 192 -4.67 22.04 -2.00
N LEU A 193 -4.33 22.14 -3.30
CA LEU A 193 -4.88 23.14 -4.21
C LEU A 193 -6.21 22.72 -4.85
N ARG A 194 -6.74 21.52 -4.51
CA ARG A 194 -7.95 20.94 -5.09
C ARG A 194 -7.92 20.83 -6.62
N ARG A 195 -6.81 20.31 -7.15
CA ARG A 195 -6.54 20.16 -8.58
C ARG A 195 -6.45 18.72 -9.04
N ILE A 196 -6.84 17.77 -8.19
CA ILE A 196 -6.94 16.35 -8.57
C ILE A 196 -8.40 16.09 -8.93
N PRO A 197 -8.72 15.92 -10.24
CA PRO A 197 -10.10 15.73 -10.70
C PRO A 197 -10.74 14.53 -10.02
N LEU A 198 -12.03 14.66 -9.71
CA LEU A 198 -12.86 13.61 -9.11
C LEU A 198 -12.41 13.11 -7.73
N VAL A 199 -11.29 13.60 -7.18
CA VAL A 199 -10.78 13.25 -5.85
C VAL A 199 -10.91 14.42 -4.88
N THR A 200 -10.66 15.64 -5.34
CA THR A 200 -10.53 16.82 -4.45
C THR A 200 -11.63 17.87 -4.60
N ASP A 201 -12.73 17.48 -5.25
CA ASP A 201 -13.91 18.32 -5.50
C ASP A 201 -14.58 18.74 -4.20
N THR A 202 -14.79 20.04 -4.02
CA THR A 202 -15.26 20.66 -2.75
C THR A 202 -16.45 19.98 -2.10
N ASP A 203 -17.43 19.54 -2.87
CA ASP A 203 -18.71 19.05 -2.38
C ASP A 203 -18.88 17.53 -2.50
N THR A 204 -17.88 16.83 -3.02
CA THR A 204 -17.97 15.38 -3.26
C THR A 204 -16.72 14.67 -2.74
N PRO A 205 -16.73 14.30 -1.45
CA PRO A 205 -15.63 13.56 -0.85
C PRO A 205 -15.44 12.22 -1.55
N THR A 206 -14.18 11.85 -1.75
CA THR A 206 -13.81 10.63 -2.47
C THR A 206 -12.95 9.75 -1.58
N ILE A 207 -13.33 8.48 -1.47
CA ILE A 207 -12.56 7.47 -0.76
C ILE A 207 -11.85 6.55 -1.76
N ILE A 208 -10.57 6.28 -1.51
CA ILE A 208 -9.76 5.42 -2.36
C ILE A 208 -9.44 4.13 -1.61
N PHE A 209 -9.85 3.02 -2.18
CA PHE A 209 -9.62 1.68 -1.68
C PHE A 209 -8.46 0.98 -2.42
N GLY A 210 -7.81 0.09 -1.70
CA GLY A 210 -6.91 -0.91 -2.25
C GLY A 210 -7.27 -2.28 -1.72
N ALA A 211 -7.18 -3.32 -2.54
CA ALA A 211 -7.46 -4.69 -2.12
C ALA A 211 -6.47 -5.68 -2.74
N ASP A 212 -6.10 -6.70 -1.97
CA ASP A 212 -5.21 -7.79 -2.41
C ASP A 212 -5.61 -9.08 -1.71
N VAL A 213 -5.33 -10.21 -2.36
CA VAL A 213 -5.42 -11.54 -1.77
C VAL A 213 -4.07 -12.23 -1.90
N THR A 214 -3.56 -12.71 -0.77
CA THR A 214 -2.33 -13.50 -0.73
C THR A 214 -2.68 -14.96 -0.43
N HIS A 215 -2.16 -15.86 -1.27
CA HIS A 215 -2.29 -17.30 -1.08
C HIS A 215 -1.07 -17.92 -0.39
N PRO A 216 -1.25 -19.08 0.25
CA PRO A 216 -0.12 -19.89 0.74
C PRO A 216 0.87 -20.28 -0.37
N PRO A 217 2.14 -20.52 -0.01
CA PRO A 217 3.15 -21.06 -0.91
C PRO A 217 2.71 -22.33 -1.66
N PRO A 218 3.30 -22.63 -2.83
CA PRO A 218 3.07 -23.90 -3.52
C PRO A 218 3.40 -25.11 -2.62
N GLY A 219 2.53 -26.12 -2.60
CA GLY A 219 2.68 -27.33 -1.79
C GLY A 219 2.07 -27.24 -0.38
N GLU A 220 1.51 -26.09 0.00
CA GLU A 220 0.73 -25.95 1.24
C GLU A 220 -0.77 -25.95 0.93
N ASP A 221 -1.48 -27.00 1.37
CA ASP A 221 -2.86 -27.26 0.93
C ASP A 221 -3.93 -26.89 1.97
N LYS A 222 -3.52 -26.48 3.18
CA LYS A 222 -4.44 -26.26 4.31
C LYS A 222 -4.55 -24.81 4.75
N SER A 223 -3.52 -24.01 4.51
CA SER A 223 -3.51 -22.63 4.99
C SER A 223 -4.53 -21.78 4.24
N PRO A 224 -5.21 -20.86 4.94
CA PRO A 224 -6.19 -19.99 4.32
C PRO A 224 -5.51 -19.00 3.37
N SER A 225 -6.28 -18.45 2.42
CA SER A 225 -5.86 -17.21 1.77
C SER A 225 -6.18 -16.05 2.70
N ILE A 226 -5.37 -14.99 2.64
CA ILE A 226 -5.62 -13.77 3.42
C ILE A 226 -6.02 -12.66 2.45
N ALA A 227 -7.24 -12.17 2.60
CA ALA A 227 -7.69 -10.96 1.92
C ALA A 227 -7.41 -9.74 2.78
N ALA A 228 -7.03 -8.64 2.15
CA ALA A 228 -6.85 -7.36 2.79
C ALA A 228 -7.51 -6.26 1.98
N VAL A 229 -8.18 -5.34 2.68
CA VAL A 229 -8.77 -4.14 2.08
C VAL A 229 -8.32 -2.95 2.88
N VAL A 230 -7.75 -1.96 2.20
CA VAL A 230 -7.35 -0.68 2.77
C VAL A 230 -8.23 0.43 2.20
N ALA A 231 -8.42 1.50 2.96
CA ALA A 231 -9.08 2.70 2.48
C ALA A 231 -8.42 3.95 3.02
N SER A 232 -8.37 5.01 2.20
CA SER A 232 -7.96 6.34 2.64
C SER A 232 -8.80 6.82 3.82
N GLN A 233 -8.21 7.56 4.77
CA GLN A 233 -8.85 8.02 6.00
C GLN A 233 -8.80 9.55 6.17
N ASP A 234 -8.26 10.25 5.18
CA ASP A 234 -8.24 11.70 5.11
C ASP A 234 -8.60 12.17 3.70
N TRP A 235 -9.31 13.30 3.65
CA TRP A 235 -9.75 13.95 2.44
C TRP A 235 -9.66 15.47 2.64
N PRO A 236 -9.15 16.24 1.67
CA PRO A 236 -8.77 15.86 0.30
C PRO A 236 -7.36 15.29 0.11
N GLU A 237 -6.53 15.16 1.15
CA GLU A 237 -5.10 14.86 0.97
C GLU A 237 -4.74 13.41 0.63
N VAL A 238 -5.59 12.44 0.99
CA VAL A 238 -5.43 10.99 0.68
C VAL A 238 -4.04 10.45 1.05
N THR A 239 -3.60 10.72 2.29
CA THR A 239 -2.27 10.32 2.80
C THR A 239 -2.31 9.27 3.90
N LYS A 240 -3.44 9.12 4.58
CA LYS A 240 -3.66 8.17 5.66
C LYS A 240 -4.51 7.03 5.16
N TYR A 241 -4.18 5.82 5.57
CA TYR A 241 -4.93 4.61 5.23
C TYR A 241 -5.17 3.79 6.48
N ALA A 242 -6.34 3.17 6.57
CA ALA A 242 -6.65 2.07 7.48
C ALA A 242 -6.90 0.82 6.63
N GLY A 243 -6.72 -0.37 7.17
CA GLY A 243 -6.97 -1.57 6.40
C GLY A 243 -7.26 -2.81 7.20
N LEU A 244 -8.35 -3.47 6.85
CA LEU A 244 -8.86 -4.71 7.44
C LEU A 244 -8.26 -5.91 6.71
N VAL A 245 -8.14 -7.02 7.45
CA VAL A 245 -7.77 -8.32 6.88
C VAL A 245 -8.79 -9.37 7.28
N CYS A 246 -9.00 -10.34 6.42
CA CYS A 246 -9.86 -11.48 6.68
C CYS A 246 -9.24 -12.75 6.11
N ALA A 247 -9.29 -13.83 6.88
CA ALA A 247 -8.93 -15.15 6.39
C ALA A 247 -10.11 -15.73 5.60
N GLN A 248 -9.82 -16.32 4.44
CA GLN A 248 -10.81 -16.94 3.58
C GLN A 248 -10.34 -18.32 3.10
N ALA A 249 -11.21 -19.04 2.41
CA ALA A 249 -10.94 -20.40 1.96
C ALA A 249 -9.62 -20.53 1.18
N HIS A 250 -9.04 -21.74 1.22
CA HIS A 250 -7.77 -22.04 0.57
C HIS A 250 -7.84 -21.70 -0.93
N ARG A 251 -6.88 -20.90 -1.41
CA ARG A 251 -6.79 -20.43 -2.81
C ARG A 251 -8.05 -19.74 -3.36
N GLN A 252 -8.90 -19.24 -2.48
CA GLN A 252 -10.01 -18.38 -2.86
C GLN A 252 -9.46 -17.01 -3.27
N GLU A 253 -9.68 -16.59 -4.52
CA GLU A 253 -9.28 -15.27 -5.01
C GLU A 253 -10.35 -14.21 -4.73
N LEU A 254 -11.64 -14.54 -4.84
CA LEU A 254 -12.70 -13.56 -4.57
C LEU A 254 -12.72 -13.17 -3.09
N ILE A 255 -12.82 -11.88 -2.79
CA ILE A 255 -12.85 -11.42 -1.40
C ILE A 255 -14.26 -11.62 -0.84
N GLU A 256 -14.43 -12.65 -0.02
CA GLU A 256 -15.75 -13.02 0.53
C GLU A 256 -16.27 -12.00 1.55
N ASP A 257 -15.37 -11.37 2.31
CA ASP A 257 -15.71 -10.52 3.45
C ASP A 257 -15.73 -9.02 3.10
N LEU A 258 -15.90 -8.67 1.82
CA LEU A 258 -16.15 -7.27 1.43
C LEU A 258 -17.44 -6.76 2.08
N TYR A 259 -18.48 -7.59 2.05
CA TYR A 259 -19.78 -7.35 2.67
C TYR A 259 -20.50 -8.67 2.93
N LYS A 260 -21.10 -8.81 4.11
CA LYS A 260 -21.94 -9.97 4.48
C LYS A 260 -23.13 -9.53 5.28
N GLU A 261 -24.23 -10.28 5.13
CA GLU A 261 -25.40 -10.22 5.98
C GLU A 261 -25.58 -11.54 6.72
N TRP A 262 -25.93 -11.49 7.99
CA TRP A 262 -26.25 -12.65 8.81
C TRP A 262 -27.36 -12.34 9.81
N LYS A 263 -27.92 -13.37 10.45
CA LYS A 263 -28.84 -13.19 11.57
C LYS A 263 -28.06 -13.26 12.87
N ASP A 264 -28.26 -12.29 13.75
CA ASP A 264 -27.72 -12.35 15.10
C ASP A 264 -28.38 -13.48 15.92
N PRO A 265 -27.88 -13.82 17.12
CA PRO A 265 -28.48 -14.86 17.96
C PRO A 265 -29.94 -14.61 18.35
N GLN A 266 -30.44 -13.38 18.19
CA GLN A 266 -31.82 -12.97 18.43
C GLN A 266 -32.67 -12.99 17.13
N GLY A 267 -32.11 -13.45 16.01
CA GLY A 267 -32.78 -13.55 14.72
C GLY A 267 -32.88 -12.24 13.94
N ARG A 268 -32.26 -11.15 14.41
CA ARG A 268 -32.27 -9.84 13.74
C ARG A 268 -31.25 -9.84 12.61
N LYS A 269 -31.61 -9.22 11.48
CA LYS A 269 -30.73 -9.08 10.33
C LYS A 269 -29.63 -8.07 10.66
N THR A 270 -28.39 -8.52 10.60
CA THR A 270 -27.17 -7.72 10.82
C THR A 270 -26.31 -7.78 9.56
N SER A 271 -25.56 -6.72 9.30
CA SER A 271 -24.59 -6.68 8.22
C SER A 271 -23.21 -6.26 8.74
N GLY A 272 -22.19 -6.56 7.97
CA GLY A 272 -20.80 -6.23 8.25
C GLY A 272 -19.93 -6.41 7.02
N GLY A 273 -18.62 -6.31 7.21
CA GLY A 273 -17.62 -6.55 6.18
C GLY A 273 -16.69 -5.37 6.01
N MET A 274 -15.59 -5.61 5.29
CA MET A 274 -14.47 -4.68 5.24
C MET A 274 -14.85 -3.32 4.64
N ILE A 275 -15.71 -3.30 3.62
CA ILE A 275 -16.15 -2.05 2.98
C ILE A 275 -17.00 -1.23 3.95
N GLN A 276 -17.97 -1.87 4.62
CA GLN A 276 -18.88 -1.18 5.54
C GLN A 276 -18.10 -0.50 6.68
N GLU A 277 -17.13 -1.20 7.27
CA GLU A 277 -16.35 -0.66 8.38
C GLU A 277 -15.36 0.43 7.97
N LEU A 278 -14.73 0.29 6.80
CA LEU A 278 -13.85 1.34 6.28
C LEU A 278 -14.60 2.61 5.89
N LEU A 279 -15.85 2.49 5.40
CA LEU A 279 -16.74 3.63 5.15
C LEU A 279 -17.13 4.33 6.45
N ARG A 280 -17.48 3.57 7.51
CA ARG A 280 -17.74 4.14 8.84
C ARG A 280 -16.51 4.84 9.39
N SER A 281 -15.34 4.22 9.29
CA SER A 281 -14.07 4.79 9.72
C SER A 281 -13.74 6.10 8.98
N PHE A 282 -13.96 6.14 7.67
CA PHE A 282 -13.78 7.37 6.88
C PHE A 282 -14.71 8.49 7.34
N ASN A 283 -15.99 8.18 7.58
CA ASN A 283 -16.95 9.16 8.09
C ASN A 283 -16.56 9.68 9.48
N THR A 284 -16.12 8.80 10.38
CA THR A 284 -15.59 9.19 11.70
C THR A 284 -14.35 10.07 11.59
N ALA A 285 -13.43 9.76 10.67
CA ALA A 285 -12.17 10.49 10.51
C ALA A 285 -12.33 11.85 9.81
N THR A 286 -13.28 11.97 8.88
CA THR A 286 -13.44 13.16 8.04
C THR A 286 -14.69 13.98 8.34
N GLY A 287 -15.65 13.42 9.08
CA GLY A 287 -16.98 13.99 9.29
C GLY A 287 -17.84 14.03 8.02
N ARG A 288 -17.47 13.26 6.99
CA ARG A 288 -18.10 13.28 5.67
C ARG A 288 -18.32 11.86 5.14
N GLN A 289 -19.48 11.63 4.53
CA GLN A 289 -19.74 10.43 3.77
C GLN A 289 -19.20 10.59 2.33
N PRO A 290 -18.46 9.61 1.77
CA PRO A 290 -17.88 9.76 0.44
C PRO A 290 -18.94 9.63 -0.64
N GLY A 291 -19.00 10.58 -1.58
CA GLY A 291 -19.88 10.51 -2.74
C GLY A 291 -19.29 9.69 -3.90
N ARG A 292 -17.99 9.38 -3.85
CA ARG A 292 -17.28 8.57 -4.84
C ARG A 292 -16.35 7.56 -4.21
N ILE A 293 -16.24 6.41 -4.86
CA ILE A 293 -15.34 5.31 -4.52
C ILE A 293 -14.43 5.05 -5.72
N ILE A 294 -13.12 4.99 -5.48
CA ILE A 294 -12.13 4.48 -6.43
C ILE A 294 -11.51 3.23 -5.82
N PHE A 295 -11.64 2.09 -6.49
CA PHE A 295 -11.25 0.79 -5.94
C PHE A 295 -10.15 0.15 -6.78
N TYR A 296 -8.94 0.03 -6.22
CA TYR A 296 -7.82 -0.67 -6.87
C TYR A 296 -7.67 -2.10 -6.34
N ARG A 297 -7.83 -3.10 -7.22
CA ARG A 297 -7.75 -4.53 -6.89
C ARG A 297 -6.49 -5.16 -7.49
N ASP A 298 -5.50 -5.51 -6.68
CA ASP A 298 -4.27 -6.21 -7.12
C ASP A 298 -4.53 -7.71 -7.28
N GLY A 299 -3.74 -8.44 -8.07
CA GLY A 299 -3.68 -9.92 -8.01
C GLY A 299 -4.69 -10.71 -8.85
N VAL A 300 -5.64 -10.05 -9.51
CA VAL A 300 -6.68 -10.73 -10.32
C VAL A 300 -6.20 -10.99 -11.74
N SER A 301 -6.39 -12.21 -12.25
CA SER A 301 -6.11 -12.57 -13.65
C SER A 301 -7.26 -12.20 -14.59
N GLU A 302 -6.98 -11.97 -15.87
CA GLU A 302 -8.00 -11.59 -16.89
C GLU A 302 -9.17 -12.57 -16.96
N GLY A 303 -8.90 -13.88 -16.86
CA GLY A 303 -9.93 -14.93 -16.85
C GLY A 303 -10.91 -14.87 -15.66
N GLN A 304 -10.61 -14.05 -14.64
CA GLN A 304 -11.45 -13.88 -13.45
C GLN A 304 -12.15 -12.52 -13.39
N PHE A 305 -11.92 -11.62 -14.34
CA PHE A 305 -12.46 -10.25 -14.31
C PHE A 305 -13.97 -10.23 -14.14
N TYR A 306 -14.70 -11.03 -14.92
CA TYR A 306 -16.15 -11.11 -14.85
C TYR A 306 -16.66 -11.53 -13.46
N GLN A 307 -16.03 -12.52 -12.84
CA GLN A 307 -16.43 -13.02 -11.53
C GLN A 307 -16.16 -12.00 -10.42
N VAL A 308 -15.01 -11.31 -10.49
CA VAL A 308 -14.64 -10.25 -9.57
C VAL A 308 -15.61 -9.08 -9.67
N VAL A 309 -15.91 -8.60 -10.89
CA VAL A 309 -16.89 -7.52 -11.08
C VAL A 309 -18.25 -7.95 -10.54
N PHE A 310 -18.77 -9.11 -10.93
CA PHE A 310 -20.10 -9.53 -10.52
C PHE A 310 -20.25 -9.67 -8.99
N SER A 311 -19.23 -10.20 -8.31
CA SER A 311 -19.27 -10.47 -6.87
C SER A 311 -18.84 -9.25 -6.04
N GLU A 312 -17.65 -8.70 -6.31
CA GLU A 312 -17.03 -7.68 -5.47
C GLU A 312 -17.66 -6.30 -5.65
N LEU A 313 -18.03 -5.93 -6.88
CA LEU A 313 -18.75 -4.67 -7.14
C LEU A 313 -20.09 -4.65 -6.41
N LYS A 314 -20.84 -5.76 -6.53
CA LYS A 314 -22.12 -5.91 -5.83
C LYS A 314 -21.92 -5.80 -4.32
N ALA A 315 -20.93 -6.47 -3.75
CA ALA A 315 -20.62 -6.38 -2.33
C ALA A 315 -20.32 -4.93 -1.88
N ILE A 316 -19.59 -4.16 -2.68
CA ILE A 316 -19.32 -2.73 -2.41
C ILE A 316 -20.61 -1.91 -2.41
N LYS A 317 -21.49 -2.11 -3.40
CA LYS A 317 -22.77 -1.39 -3.51
C LYS A 317 -23.75 -1.77 -2.40
N ASP A 318 -23.81 -3.05 -2.04
CA ASP A 318 -24.62 -3.53 -0.93
C ASP A 318 -24.12 -2.97 0.42
N ALA A 319 -22.80 -2.90 0.63
CA ALA A 319 -22.21 -2.26 1.81
C ALA A 319 -22.61 -0.79 1.94
N CYS A 320 -22.65 -0.04 0.83
CA CYS A 320 -23.12 1.34 0.84
C CYS A 320 -24.60 1.41 1.23
N SER A 321 -25.46 0.66 0.54
CA SER A 321 -26.91 0.63 0.79
C SER A 321 -27.26 0.21 2.23
N SER A 322 -26.42 -0.63 2.84
CA SER A 322 -26.59 -1.08 4.24
C SER A 322 -26.33 0.01 5.29
N LEU A 323 -25.57 1.05 4.95
CA LEU A 323 -25.30 2.18 5.86
C LEU A 323 -26.46 3.19 5.84
N HIS A 324 -27.02 3.43 4.66
CA HIS A 324 -28.20 4.27 4.47
C HIS A 324 -28.90 3.83 3.17
N PRO A 325 -30.24 3.65 3.15
CA PRO A 325 -30.96 3.10 1.98
C PRO A 325 -30.68 3.83 0.67
N ASP A 326 -30.58 5.17 0.71
CA ASP A 326 -30.32 6.00 -0.47
C ASP A 326 -28.83 6.25 -0.78
N TYR A 327 -27.91 5.62 -0.01
CA TYR A 327 -26.48 5.85 -0.19
C TYR A 327 -25.91 4.99 -1.31
N ASN A 328 -25.76 5.60 -2.48
CA ASN A 328 -25.22 4.97 -3.68
C ASN A 328 -24.10 5.84 -4.31
N PRO A 329 -22.88 5.82 -3.77
CA PRO A 329 -21.76 6.59 -4.30
C PRO A 329 -21.33 6.06 -5.67
N LEU A 330 -20.82 6.95 -6.53
CA LEU A 330 -20.28 6.57 -7.84
C LEU A 330 -18.99 5.76 -7.67
N LEU A 331 -18.88 4.64 -8.38
CA LEU A 331 -17.77 3.68 -8.26
C LEU A 331 -16.94 3.58 -9.54
N THR A 332 -15.61 3.62 -9.38
CA THR A 332 -14.64 3.20 -10.39
C THR A 332 -13.86 2.00 -9.87
N PHE A 333 -13.87 0.88 -10.60
CA PHE A 333 -13.22 -0.38 -10.24
C PHE A 333 -12.07 -0.68 -11.20
N ILE A 334 -10.86 -0.80 -10.66
CA ILE A 334 -9.62 -0.89 -11.43
C ILE A 334 -8.82 -2.09 -10.95
N VAL A 335 -8.56 -3.04 -11.82
CA VAL A 335 -7.62 -4.14 -11.54
C VAL A 335 -6.19 -3.67 -11.81
N VAL A 336 -5.28 -4.06 -10.91
CA VAL A 336 -3.85 -3.80 -11.00
C VAL A 336 -3.13 -5.13 -11.16
N GLN A 337 -2.30 -5.25 -12.19
CA GLN A 337 -1.50 -6.44 -12.45
C GLN A 337 -0.03 -6.04 -12.55
N LYS A 338 0.76 -6.40 -11.54
CA LYS A 338 2.23 -6.20 -11.58
C LYS A 338 2.98 -7.39 -12.16
N ARG A 339 2.39 -8.58 -12.12
CA ARG A 339 3.02 -9.85 -12.48
C ARG A 339 2.49 -10.34 -13.83
N HIS A 340 2.99 -9.76 -14.91
CA HIS A 340 2.72 -10.18 -16.28
C HIS A 340 4.02 -10.28 -17.11
N HIS A 341 3.87 -10.66 -18.39
CA HIS A 341 4.98 -10.91 -19.30
C HIS A 341 5.40 -9.69 -20.12
N THR A 342 4.58 -8.64 -20.21
CA THR A 342 4.91 -7.40 -20.92
C THR A 342 6.12 -6.67 -20.32
N ARG A 343 7.08 -6.29 -21.18
CA ARG A 343 8.25 -5.46 -20.83
C ARG A 343 8.34 -4.33 -21.84
N LEU A 344 8.69 -3.15 -21.35
CA LEU A 344 8.85 -1.94 -22.16
C LEU A 344 10.30 -1.51 -22.13
N PHE A 345 10.82 -1.17 -23.30
CA PHE A 345 12.20 -0.74 -23.50
C PHE A 345 12.20 0.59 -24.26
N ALA A 346 13.12 1.48 -23.92
CA ALA A 346 13.29 2.69 -24.69
C ALA A 346 13.81 2.35 -26.09
N HIS A 347 13.23 2.94 -27.13
CA HIS A 347 13.69 2.76 -28.50
C HIS A 347 15.13 3.30 -28.69
N ASN A 348 15.44 4.42 -28.03
CA ASN A 348 16.75 5.07 -28.09
C ASN A 348 17.36 5.22 -26.69
N TYR A 349 18.29 4.34 -26.34
CA TYR A 349 19.01 4.36 -25.06
C TYR A 349 19.93 5.57 -24.87
N ASN A 350 20.26 6.30 -25.95
CA ASN A 350 21.07 7.52 -25.86
C ASN A 350 20.23 8.75 -25.49
N ASP A 351 18.91 8.67 -25.63
CA ASP A 351 18.00 9.74 -25.24
C ASP A 351 17.73 9.71 -23.73
N ARG A 352 18.43 10.58 -22.99
CA ARG A 352 18.28 10.74 -21.54
C ARG A 352 16.88 11.20 -21.11
N SER A 353 16.03 11.66 -22.04
CA SER A 353 14.64 11.98 -21.77
C SER A 353 13.74 10.74 -21.74
N SER A 354 14.19 9.59 -22.28
CA SER A 354 13.43 8.34 -22.34
C SER A 354 13.92 7.25 -21.37
N VAL A 355 15.19 7.31 -20.95
CA VAL A 355 15.80 6.33 -20.02
C VAL A 355 16.16 6.91 -18.65
N ASP A 356 16.14 6.04 -17.64
CA ASP A 356 16.71 6.30 -16.32
C ASP A 356 18.18 5.88 -16.23
N ARG A 357 18.78 6.01 -15.03
CA ARG A 357 20.20 5.70 -14.79
C ARG A 357 20.55 4.22 -14.98
N SER A 358 19.57 3.33 -14.90
CA SER A 358 19.75 1.89 -15.08
C SER A 358 19.55 1.43 -16.52
N GLY A 359 19.16 2.34 -17.42
CA GLY A 359 18.78 2.03 -18.79
C GLY A 359 17.33 1.55 -18.93
N ASN A 360 16.51 1.63 -17.87
CA ASN A 360 15.08 1.35 -17.97
C ASN A 360 14.32 2.58 -18.48
N ILE A 361 13.08 2.37 -18.93
CA ILE A 361 12.13 3.44 -19.20
C ILE A 361 11.91 4.31 -17.94
N ARG A 362 11.61 5.59 -18.14
CA ARG A 362 11.48 6.54 -17.03
C ARG A 362 10.22 6.30 -16.17
N PRO A 363 10.27 6.68 -14.89
CA PRO A 363 9.08 6.76 -14.07
C PRO A 363 8.07 7.73 -14.68
N GLY A 364 6.81 7.32 -14.74
CA GLY A 364 5.72 8.04 -15.41
C GLY A 364 5.48 7.61 -16.85
N THR A 365 6.26 6.67 -17.41
CA THR A 365 5.98 6.13 -18.75
C THR A 365 4.64 5.40 -18.77
N VAL A 366 3.74 5.83 -19.65
CA VAL A 366 2.42 5.26 -19.91
C VAL A 366 2.33 4.77 -21.34
N VAL A 367 1.74 3.60 -21.53
CA VAL A 367 1.32 3.06 -22.83
C VAL A 367 -0.13 2.62 -22.71
N ASP A 368 -0.99 3.22 -23.52
CA ASP A 368 -2.44 3.00 -23.56
C ASP A 368 -2.96 2.76 -24.99
N SER A 369 -2.06 2.36 -25.88
CA SER A 369 -2.37 2.06 -27.28
C SER A 369 -1.52 0.90 -27.79
N THR A 370 -1.89 0.35 -28.96
CA THR A 370 -1.18 -0.70 -29.71
C THR A 370 -1.13 -2.08 -29.04
N ILE A 371 -0.68 -2.15 -27.79
CA ILE A 371 -0.53 -3.38 -26.99
C ILE A 371 -1.58 -3.51 -25.88
N CYS A 372 -2.48 -2.53 -25.79
CA CYS A 372 -3.63 -2.49 -24.89
C CYS A 372 -4.85 -3.15 -25.53
N HIS A 373 -5.89 -3.38 -24.74
CA HIS A 373 -7.13 -4.00 -25.20
C HIS A 373 -7.78 -3.14 -26.30
N PRO A 374 -8.32 -3.75 -27.38
CA PRO A 374 -8.84 -3.00 -28.52
C PRO A 374 -10.07 -2.15 -28.22
N THR A 375 -10.82 -2.47 -27.16
CA THR A 375 -12.12 -1.83 -26.85
C THR A 375 -12.32 -1.47 -25.38
N GLU A 376 -11.48 -2.00 -24.49
CA GLU A 376 -11.64 -1.79 -23.04
C GLU A 376 -10.66 -0.70 -22.60
N PHE A 377 -10.90 -0.15 -21.42
CA PHE A 377 -10.02 0.87 -20.87
C PHE A 377 -8.94 0.19 -20.03
N ASP A 378 -7.77 0.00 -20.64
CA ASP A 378 -6.57 -0.43 -19.96
C ASP A 378 -5.34 0.41 -20.33
N PHE A 379 -4.33 0.39 -19.46
CA PHE A 379 -3.06 1.06 -19.71
C PHE A 379 -1.93 0.44 -18.89
N TYR A 380 -0.72 0.47 -19.43
CA TYR A 380 0.51 0.18 -18.70
C TYR A 380 1.07 1.47 -18.13
N LEU A 381 1.52 1.45 -16.87
CA LEU A 381 2.21 2.55 -16.22
C LEU A 381 3.47 2.05 -15.51
N CYS A 382 4.63 2.56 -15.91
CA CYS A 382 5.88 2.40 -15.17
C CYS A 382 6.08 3.60 -14.25
N SER A 383 5.53 3.56 -13.04
CA SER A 383 5.58 4.69 -12.09
C SER A 383 6.90 4.81 -11.30
N HIS A 384 7.82 3.86 -11.42
CA HIS A 384 9.00 3.75 -10.55
C HIS A 384 10.31 3.69 -11.36
N ALA A 385 11.42 4.01 -10.69
CA ALA A 385 12.75 3.93 -11.31
C ALA A 385 13.28 2.49 -11.22
N GLY A 386 13.92 2.02 -12.30
CA GLY A 386 14.63 0.75 -12.32
C GLY A 386 15.87 0.84 -11.44
N ILE A 387 15.91 0.05 -10.36
CA ILE A 387 17.12 -0.06 -9.52
C ILE A 387 18.03 -1.17 -10.03
N LYS A 388 17.44 -2.29 -10.46
CA LYS A 388 18.15 -3.47 -10.93
C LYS A 388 17.26 -4.27 -11.88
N GLY A 389 17.87 -4.81 -12.94
CA GLY A 389 17.17 -5.61 -13.95
C GLY A 389 16.24 -4.75 -14.80
N THR A 390 15.27 -5.39 -15.45
CA THR A 390 14.25 -4.70 -16.26
C THR A 390 13.03 -4.37 -15.41
N SER A 391 12.60 -3.11 -15.44
CA SER A 391 11.39 -2.63 -14.80
C SER A 391 10.17 -3.38 -15.34
N ARG A 392 9.21 -3.64 -14.44
CA ARG A 392 7.90 -4.18 -14.80
C ARG A 392 6.88 -3.05 -14.69
N PRO A 393 6.41 -2.46 -15.81
CA PRO A 393 5.28 -1.55 -15.75
C PRO A 393 4.10 -2.30 -15.13
N ALA A 394 3.28 -1.65 -14.32
CA ALA A 394 2.03 -2.24 -13.86
C ALA A 394 0.96 -2.04 -14.93
N HIS A 395 0.12 -3.04 -15.16
CA HIS A 395 -1.02 -2.97 -16.06
C HIS A 395 -2.27 -2.68 -15.25
N TYR A 396 -3.00 -1.65 -15.63
CA TYR A 396 -4.23 -1.20 -15.00
C TYR A 396 -5.37 -1.42 -15.97
N HIS A 397 -6.42 -2.09 -15.51
CA HIS A 397 -7.59 -2.40 -16.32
C HIS A 397 -8.85 -1.90 -15.60
N VAL A 398 -9.59 -0.98 -16.21
CA VAL A 398 -10.81 -0.40 -15.66
C VAL A 398 -11.98 -1.29 -16.01
N LEU A 399 -12.51 -2.02 -15.03
CA LEU A 399 -13.61 -2.96 -15.23
C LEU A 399 -14.99 -2.33 -15.05
N TRP A 400 -15.06 -1.21 -14.33
CA TRP A 400 -16.29 -0.46 -14.12
C TRP A 400 -15.96 1.01 -13.84
N ASP A 401 -16.73 1.94 -14.42
CA ASP A 401 -16.51 3.36 -14.16
C ASP A 401 -17.78 4.21 -14.26
N GLU A 402 -18.39 4.48 -13.12
CA GLU A 402 -19.52 5.42 -13.00
C GLU A 402 -19.07 6.87 -12.87
N ASN A 403 -17.82 7.10 -12.48
CA ASN A 403 -17.25 8.45 -12.34
C ASN A 403 -16.87 9.05 -13.71
N LYS A 404 -16.75 8.22 -14.75
CA LYS A 404 -16.45 8.59 -16.13
C LYS A 404 -15.13 9.34 -16.25
N PHE A 405 -14.08 8.75 -15.67
CA PHE A 405 -12.72 9.22 -15.82
C PHE A 405 -12.32 9.26 -17.30
N THR A 406 -11.65 10.32 -17.69
CA THR A 406 -10.84 10.30 -18.91
C THR A 406 -9.55 9.49 -18.69
N ALA A 407 -8.94 9.02 -19.78
CA ALA A 407 -7.63 8.36 -19.75
C ALA A 407 -6.59 9.21 -19.00
N ASP A 408 -6.46 10.49 -19.35
CA ASP A 408 -5.48 11.39 -18.76
C ASP A 408 -5.70 11.62 -17.26
N GLU A 409 -6.95 11.77 -16.82
CA GLU A 409 -7.28 11.96 -15.40
C GLU A 409 -6.89 10.73 -14.58
N LEU A 410 -7.28 9.53 -15.03
CA LEU A 410 -7.03 8.31 -14.27
C LEU A 410 -5.55 7.91 -14.27
N GLN A 411 -4.87 8.05 -15.41
CA GLN A 411 -3.44 7.77 -15.52
C GLN A 411 -2.62 8.74 -14.66
N SER A 412 -2.97 10.04 -14.70
CA SER A 412 -2.34 11.06 -13.87
C SER A 412 -2.59 10.84 -12.38
N LEU A 413 -3.83 10.52 -11.99
CA LEU A 413 -4.18 10.18 -10.60
C LEU A 413 -3.35 8.98 -10.12
N THR A 414 -3.38 7.88 -10.88
CA THR A 414 -2.69 6.63 -10.54
C THR A 414 -1.18 6.86 -10.40
N ASN A 415 -0.57 7.61 -11.34
CA ASN A 415 0.85 7.98 -11.25
C ASN A 415 1.14 8.88 -10.04
N ASN A 416 0.32 9.89 -9.78
CA ASN A 416 0.55 10.82 -8.68
C ASN A 416 0.46 10.13 -7.32
N LEU A 417 -0.51 9.22 -7.17
CA LEU A 417 -0.64 8.39 -5.97
C LEU A 417 0.62 7.55 -5.73
N CYS A 418 1.32 7.05 -6.75
CA CYS A 418 2.58 6.30 -6.54
C CYS A 418 3.68 7.08 -5.79
N TYR A 419 3.56 8.40 -5.66
CA TYR A 419 4.48 9.25 -4.88
C TYR A 419 4.03 9.47 -3.43
N THR A 420 2.88 8.94 -3.01
CA THR A 420 2.34 9.10 -1.64
C THR A 420 2.60 7.89 -0.73
N TYR A 421 3.33 6.88 -1.22
CA TYR A 421 3.73 5.74 -0.39
C TYR A 421 4.65 6.20 0.76
N ALA A 422 4.15 6.11 1.99
CA ALA A 422 4.72 6.87 3.08
C ALA A 422 6.02 6.28 3.66
N ARG A 423 6.41 5.06 3.25
CA ARG A 423 7.53 4.33 3.86
C ARG A 423 8.90 4.62 3.21
N CYS A 424 8.92 5.34 2.09
CA CYS A 424 10.16 5.74 1.43
C CYS A 424 9.99 7.08 0.69
N THR A 425 11.10 7.66 0.23
CA THR A 425 11.12 8.85 -0.62
C THR A 425 11.37 8.48 -2.08
N GLN A 426 10.61 7.51 -2.57
CA GLN A 426 10.66 7.03 -3.95
C GLN A 426 9.25 6.72 -4.43
N SER A 427 9.01 6.93 -5.72
CA SER A 427 7.77 6.48 -6.35
C SER A 427 7.77 4.96 -6.43
N VAL A 428 6.67 4.35 -6.03
CA VAL A 428 6.49 2.89 -6.03
C VAL A 428 5.91 2.39 -7.33
N SER A 429 6.05 1.09 -7.58
CA SER A 429 5.70 0.44 -8.86
C SER A 429 4.21 0.20 -9.07
N ILE A 430 3.40 0.28 -8.01
CA ILE A 430 1.96 0.12 -8.01
C ILE A 430 1.38 1.19 -7.09
N VAL A 431 0.13 1.57 -7.35
CA VAL A 431 -0.58 2.58 -6.56
C VAL A 431 -0.58 2.21 -5.05
N PRO A 432 -0.33 3.15 -4.12
CA PRO A 432 -0.14 2.81 -2.71
C PRO A 432 -1.30 2.10 -2.01
N PRO A 433 -2.60 2.36 -2.30
CA PRO A 433 -3.68 1.56 -1.73
C PRO A 433 -3.49 0.06 -2.01
N ALA A 434 -3.23 -0.33 -3.26
CA ALA A 434 -2.95 -1.72 -3.62
C ALA A 434 -1.68 -2.25 -2.91
N TYR A 435 -0.63 -1.42 -2.83
CA TYR A 435 0.59 -1.79 -2.11
C TYR A 435 0.32 -2.03 -0.61
N TYR A 436 -0.44 -1.15 0.05
CA TYR A 436 -0.77 -1.30 1.46
C TYR A 436 -1.63 -2.54 1.71
N ALA A 437 -2.58 -2.85 0.82
CA ALA A 437 -3.36 -4.09 0.89
C ALA A 437 -2.44 -5.31 0.80
N HIS A 438 -1.48 -5.33 -0.14
CA HIS A 438 -0.51 -6.41 -0.25
C HIS A 438 0.34 -6.59 1.01
N LEU A 439 0.79 -5.49 1.63
CA LEU A 439 1.54 -5.54 2.89
C LEU A 439 0.71 -6.04 4.06
N ALA A 440 -0.58 -5.68 4.10
CA ALA A 440 -1.52 -6.14 5.11
C ALA A 440 -1.82 -7.64 4.95
N ALA A 441 -2.04 -8.12 3.72
CA ALA A 441 -2.29 -9.53 3.42
C ALA A 441 -1.09 -10.44 3.78
N LEU A 442 0.15 -9.95 3.60
CA LEU A 442 1.37 -10.64 4.02
C LEU A 442 1.64 -10.59 5.54
N GLY A 443 0.84 -9.84 6.31
CA GLY A 443 1.08 -9.58 7.73
C GLY A 443 2.38 -8.81 8.01
N LEU A 444 2.92 -8.09 7.01
CA LEU A 444 4.20 -7.40 7.10
C LEU A 444 4.08 -5.96 7.61
N ASP A 445 2.93 -5.32 7.49
CA ASP A 445 2.61 -4.06 8.17
C ASP A 445 1.11 -3.90 8.38
N PHE A 446 0.64 -4.12 9.61
CA PHE A 446 -0.67 -3.63 10.04
C PHE A 446 -0.53 -2.18 10.48
N ILE A 447 -0.70 -1.24 9.55
CA ILE A 447 -0.80 0.19 9.87
C ILE A 447 -2.23 0.43 10.33
N TRP A 448 -2.52 0.16 11.60
CA TRP A 448 -3.78 0.58 12.23
C TRP A 448 -3.62 1.96 12.86
N SER A 449 -4.43 2.90 12.36
CA SER A 449 -5.01 3.93 13.22
C SER A 449 -6.16 3.25 13.99
N LEU A 450 -5.91 2.78 15.20
CA LEU A 450 -6.97 2.38 16.14
C LEU A 450 -7.82 3.63 16.46
N SER A 451 -8.86 3.89 15.68
CA SER A 451 -9.92 4.82 16.06
C SER A 451 -11.02 4.16 16.90
N HIS A 452 -10.91 2.86 17.18
CA HIS A 452 -11.89 2.12 17.98
C HIS A 452 -11.23 1.55 19.23
N ARG A 453 -11.12 2.40 20.24
CA ARG A 453 -11.27 1.92 21.63
C ARG A 453 -12.77 1.79 21.85
N TRP A 454 -13.22 0.56 22.06
CA TRP A 454 -14.56 0.28 22.56
C TRP A 454 -14.67 0.72 24.01
#